data_AF-A0A4R1PHB0-F1
#
_entry.id   AF-A0A4R1PHB0-F1
#
_cell.length_a   1.000
_cell.length_b   1.000
_cell.length_c   1.000
_cell.angle_alpha   90.00
_cell.angle_beta   90.00
_cell.angle_gamma   90.00
#
_symmetry.space_group_name_H-M   'P 1'
#
loop_
_entity.id
_entity.type
_entity.pdbx_description
1 polymer ?
#
loop_
_entity_poly.entity_id
_entity_poly.type
_entity_poly.pdbx_seq_one_letter_code
_entity_poly.pdbx_strand_id
1 'polypeptide(L)' 'MSIKSLSKALPKDPDNPGWVLGWAVVRNAPWSFIDIYASKEVAEIEAARLGEGYSAKYGSHRLGSDDFVSFG' A
#
# COMPACT_ATOMS: atom_id res chain seq x y z
N MET A 1 -0.03 -17.99 6.17
CA MET A 1 -1.39 -17.53 5.83
C MET A 1 -1.27 -16.31 4.92
N SER A 2 -1.61 -16.42 3.63
CA SER A 2 -1.58 -15.27 2.72
C SER A 2 -2.84 -14.44 2.90
N ILE A 3 -2.69 -13.25 3.48
CA ILE A 3 -3.72 -12.19 3.50
C ILE A 3 -3.83 -11.57 2.10
N LYS A 4 -4.28 -12.36 1.11
CA LYS A 4 -4.36 -11.92 -0.30
C LYS A 4 -5.64 -11.15 -0.67
N SER A 5 -6.41 -10.64 0.30
CA SER A 5 -7.74 -10.04 0.01
C SER A 5 -8.11 -8.80 0.82
N LEU A 6 -7.17 -8.01 1.34
CA LEU A 6 -7.52 -6.74 1.98
C LEU A 6 -7.78 -5.60 0.97
N SER A 7 -7.24 -5.68 -0.24
CA SER A 7 -7.44 -4.66 -1.28
C SER A 7 -8.90 -4.48 -1.72
N LYS A 8 -9.75 -5.52 -1.57
CA LYS A 8 -11.18 -5.46 -1.89
C LYS A 8 -12.03 -4.70 -0.87
N ALA A 9 -11.54 -4.49 0.35
CA ALA A 9 -12.25 -3.78 1.41
C ALA A 9 -11.77 -2.32 1.59
N LEU A 10 -10.80 -1.89 0.80
CA LEU A 10 -10.28 -0.54 0.87
C LEU A 10 -11.28 0.47 0.28
N PRO A 11 -11.41 1.65 0.89
CA PRO A 11 -12.21 2.73 0.33
C PRO A 11 -11.69 3.07 -1.07
N LYS A 12 -12.61 3.19 -2.03
CA LYS A 12 -12.27 3.64 -3.38
C LYS A 12 -11.82 5.10 -3.31
N ASP A 13 -10.84 5.44 -4.13
CA ASP A 13 -10.46 6.83 -4.34
C ASP A 13 -11.58 7.52 -5.16
N PRO A 14 -12.24 8.57 -4.62
CA PRO A 14 -13.30 9.27 -5.35
C PRO A 14 -12.77 10.06 -6.55
N ASP A 15 -11.51 10.47 -6.53
CA ASP A 15 -10.89 11.29 -7.57
C ASP A 15 -10.26 10.42 -8.68
N ASN A 16 -9.89 9.18 -8.35
CA ASN A 16 -9.23 8.25 -9.28
C ASN A 16 -10.03 6.94 -9.45
N PRO A 17 -10.89 6.84 -10.49
CA PRO A 17 -11.65 5.62 -10.77
C PRO A 17 -10.74 4.39 -10.93
N GLY A 18 -11.02 3.35 -10.15
CA GLY A 18 -10.24 2.10 -10.14
C GLY A 18 -9.06 2.09 -9.16
N TRP A 19 -8.87 3.18 -8.41
CA TRP A 19 -7.89 3.27 -7.33
C TRP A 19 -8.54 3.07 -5.97
N VAL A 20 -7.73 2.67 -5.01
CA VAL A 20 -8.11 2.47 -3.61
C VAL A 20 -7.17 3.21 -2.68
N LEU A 21 -7.72 3.72 -1.59
CA LEU A 21 -6.98 4.45 -0.57
C LEU A 21 -6.55 3.52 0.56
N GLY A 22 -5.32 3.66 1.03
CA GLY A 22 -4.79 2.84 2.11
C GLY A 22 -3.32 3.10 2.42
N TRP A 23 -2.78 2.26 3.29
CA TRP A 23 -1.39 2.27 3.74
C TRP A 23 -0.57 1.27 2.94
N ALA A 24 0.19 1.75 1.97
CA ALA A 24 1.05 0.93 1.16
C ALA A 24 2.42 0.71 1.81
N VAL A 25 2.94 -0.50 1.65
CA VAL A 25 4.33 -0.83 1.99
C VAL A 25 5.17 -0.68 0.74
N VAL A 26 6.08 0.30 0.77
CA VAL A 26 6.92 0.65 -0.37
C VAL A 26 8.39 0.76 0.02
N ARG A 27 9.26 0.53 -0.95
CA ARG A 27 10.69 0.84 -0.91
C ARG A 27 10.98 1.98 -1.87
N ASN A 28 11.82 2.94 -1.48
CA ASN A 28 12.14 4.09 -2.34
C ASN A 28 13.34 3.82 -3.28
N ALA A 29 14.30 2.97 -2.90
CA ALA A 29 15.53 2.75 -3.66
C ALA A 29 16.02 1.28 -3.61
N PRO A 30 15.88 0.49 -4.70
CA PRO A 30 15.07 0.79 -5.87
C PRO A 30 13.58 0.89 -5.49
N TRP A 31 12.79 1.58 -6.33
CA TRP A 31 11.36 1.69 -6.08
C TRP A 31 10.68 0.32 -6.17
N SER A 32 9.86 -0.02 -5.17
CA SER A 32 9.08 -1.26 -5.14
C SER A 32 7.80 -1.06 -4.34
N PHE A 33 6.69 -1.52 -4.90
CA PHE A 33 5.41 -1.64 -4.21
C PHE A 33 5.20 -3.09 -3.78
N ILE A 34 4.86 -3.30 -2.51
CA ILE A 34 4.68 -4.64 -1.95
C ILE A 34 3.21 -4.98 -1.81
N ASP A 35 2.47 -4.19 -1.03
CA ASP A 35 1.03 -4.37 -0.83
C ASP A 35 0.42 -3.11 -0.20
N ILE A 36 -0.92 -3.04 -0.14
CA ILE A 36 -1.67 -1.97 0.49
C ILE A 36 -2.67 -2.50 1.54
N TYR A 37 -2.66 -1.86 2.71
CA TYR A 37 -3.43 -2.27 3.88
C TYR A 37 -4.40 -1.19 4.34
N ALA A 38 -5.49 -1.61 4.99
CA ALA A 38 -6.46 -0.66 5.57
C ALA A 38 -5.93 0.03 6.84
N SER A 39 -4.99 -0.62 7.54
CA SER A 39 -4.43 -0.13 8.80
C SER A 39 -2.96 0.24 8.63
N LYS A 40 -2.60 1.42 9.18
CA LYS A 40 -1.22 1.89 9.29
C LYS A 40 -0.35 0.89 10.05
N GLU A 41 -0.85 0.40 11.18
CA GLU A 41 -0.13 -0.52 12.06
C GLU A 41 0.27 -1.81 11.31
N VAL A 42 -0.65 -2.37 10.53
CA VAL A 42 -0.38 -3.58 9.73
C VAL A 42 0.70 -3.31 8.68
N ALA A 43 0.60 -2.18 7.98
CA ALA A 43 1.61 -1.78 6.99
C ALA A 43 2.98 -1.54 7.64
N GLU A 44 3.03 -0.92 8.82
CA GLU A 44 4.28 -0.67 9.54
C GLU A 44 4.92 -1.96 10.05
N ILE A 45 4.12 -2.90 10.56
CA ILE A 45 4.60 -4.23 10.96
C ILE A 45 5.20 -4.97 9.75
N GLU A 46 4.54 -4.96 8.60
CA GLU A 46 5.05 -5.64 7.41
C GLU A 46 6.28 -4.91 6.85
N ALA A 47 6.30 -3.57 6.84
CA ALA A 47 7.50 -2.80 6.47
C ALA A 47 8.69 -3.14 7.37
N ALA A 48 8.48 -3.18 8.70
CA ALA A 48 9.50 -3.57 9.66
C ALA A 48 9.98 -5.02 9.46
N ARG A 49 9.06 -5.93 9.10
CA ARG A 49 9.37 -7.32 8.78
C ARG A 49 10.22 -7.48 7.51
N LEU A 50 9.96 -6.67 6.49
CA LEU A 50 10.75 -6.65 5.25
C LEU A 50 12.13 -6.00 5.43
N GLY A 51 12.27 -5.15 6.45
CA GLY A 51 13.54 -4.61 6.88
C GLY A 51 13.90 -3.28 6.23
N GLU A 52 15.20 -3.00 6.16
CA GLU A 52 15.72 -1.68 5.82
C GLU A 52 15.27 -1.22 4.42
N GLY A 53 14.85 0.04 4.34
CA GLY A 53 14.39 0.68 3.11
C GLY A 53 12.90 0.54 2.82
N TYR A 54 12.17 -0.33 3.53
CA TYR A 54 10.72 -0.41 3.45
C TYR A 54 10.06 0.57 4.42
N SER A 55 8.94 1.14 4.00
CA SER A 55 8.17 2.10 4.80
C SER A 55 6.69 2.01 4.47
N ALA A 56 5.85 2.28 5.46
CA ALA A 56 4.42 2.44 5.26
C ALA A 56 4.11 3.88 4.85
N LYS A 57 3.40 4.06 3.74
CA LYS A 57 2.95 5.37 3.24
C LYS A 57 1.45 5.34 2.97
N TYR A 58 0.74 6.37 3.40
CA TYR A 58 -0.66 6.53 3.04
C TYR A 58 -0.78 7.11 1.62
N GLY A 59 -1.71 6.60 0.84
CA GLY A 59 -1.88 7.06 -0.53
C GLY A 59 -2.93 6.29 -1.31
N SER A 60 -2.90 6.49 -2.61
CA SER A 60 -3.79 5.86 -3.57
C SER A 60 -3.03 4.81 -4.39
N HIS A 61 -3.63 3.64 -4.56
CA HIS A 61 -3.09 2.52 -5.33
C HIS A 61 -4.07 2.11 -6.43
N ARG A 62 -3.56 1.89 -7.63
CA ARG A 62 -4.37 1.40 -8.75
C ARG A 62 -4.46 -0.12 -8.74
N LEU A 63 -5.67 -0.63 -8.56
CA LEU A 63 -5.93 -2.07 -8.52
C LEU A 63 -5.46 -2.75 -9.82
N GLY A 64 -4.70 -3.84 -9.67
CA GLY A 64 -4.21 -4.64 -10.80
C GLY A 64 -2.93 -4.11 -11.46
N SER A 65 -2.27 -3.13 -10.85
CA SER A 65 -0.96 -2.62 -11.23
C SER A 65 -0.09 -2.46 -9.98
N ASP A 66 1.17 -2.06 -10.14
CA ASP A 66 2.02 -1.66 -9.02
C ASP A 66 1.94 -0.15 -8.75
N ASP A 67 1.15 0.61 -9.53
CA ASP A 67 1.07 2.06 -9.45
C ASP A 67 0.58 2.50 -8.05
N PHE A 68 1.36 3.37 -7.41
CA PHE A 68 1.05 3.93 -6.11
C PHE A 68 1.50 5.39 -6.01
N VAL A 69 0.62 6.23 -5.47
CA VAL A 69 0.87 7.65 -5.20
C VAL A 69 0.67 7.89 -3.71
N SER A 70 1.76 8.19 -2.99
CA SER A 70 1.66 8.61 -1.59
C SER A 70 1.17 10.05 -1.49
N PHE A 71 0.30 10.32 -0.53
CA PHE A 71 0.02 11.69 -0.11
C PHE A 71 1.12 12.13 0.86
N GLY A 72 1.83 13.21 0.51
CA GLY A 72 2.93 13.78 1.28
C GLY A 72 2.50 15.02 2.05
#